data_AF-A0A9E1LYM0-F1
#
_entry.id   AF-A0A9E1LYM0-F1
#
_cell.length_a   1.000
_cell.length_b   1.000
_cell.length_c   1.000
_cell.angle_alpha   90.00
_cell.angle_beta   90.00
_cell.angle_gamma   90.00
#
_symmetry.space_group_name_H-M   'P 1'
#
loop_
_entity.id
_entity.type
_entity.pdbx_description
1 polymer ?
#
loop_
_entity_poly.entity_id
_entity_poly.type
_entity_poly.pdbx_seq_one_letter_code
_entity_poly.pdbx_strand_id
1 'polypeptide(L)'
;MSEKPFWEGKTCKEMAGLHIKVTFKNGDVATGVADKNGDIKSAYVLTLGMGDDLFVPKADIESIELVDDPEYERIDDIHDVCTGDIFVATNGNRFSVVAVDDDDETDCTLAVMVQAEIPDFHDWMFNSNFAYALRRKPKLPNHDGLWLDKDDNTWTMRDGSVQMTCIGADDWCFTRAWFSPDSVQVLNAAPFRPAKVVEA
;
A
#
# COMPACT_ATOMS: atom_id res chain seq x y z
N MET A 1 10.19 24.22 12.59
CA MET A 1 9.21 23.58 13.49
C MET A 1 9.61 22.11 13.52
N SER A 2 9.98 21.55 14.68
CA SER A 2 10.22 20.11 14.74
C SER A 2 8.85 19.46 14.61
N GLU A 3 8.61 18.75 13.51
CA GLU A 3 7.41 17.93 13.40
C GLU A 3 7.41 16.94 14.57
N LYS A 4 6.25 16.83 15.22
CA LYS A 4 6.08 15.86 16.29
C LYS A 4 6.19 14.46 15.70
N PRO A 5 6.83 13.50 16.39
CA PRO A 5 6.85 12.12 15.93
C PRO A 5 5.43 11.58 15.74
N PHE A 6 5.20 10.77 14.72
CA PHE A 6 3.86 10.24 14.39
C PHE A 6 3.20 9.45 15.53
N TRP A 7 4.01 8.90 16.44
CA TRP A 7 3.58 8.11 17.58
C TRP A 7 3.24 8.96 18.82
N GLU A 8 3.62 10.25 18.84
CA GLU A 8 3.38 11.12 19.99
C GLU A 8 1.87 11.31 20.19
N GLY A 9 1.37 10.85 21.35
CA GLY A 9 -0.06 10.92 21.69
C GLY A 9 -0.89 9.71 21.24
N LYS A 10 -0.31 8.75 20.51
CA LYS A 10 -0.97 7.49 20.17
C LYS A 10 -0.89 6.48 21.33
N THR A 11 -1.88 5.62 21.41
CA THR A 11 -1.92 4.45 22.29
C THR A 11 -1.13 3.28 21.68
N CYS A 12 -0.76 2.31 22.51
CA CYS A 12 -0.08 1.08 22.09
C CYS A 12 -0.92 0.29 21.06
N LYS A 13 -2.25 0.36 21.19
CA LYS A 13 -3.22 -0.24 20.28
C LYS A 13 -3.27 0.47 18.93
N GLU A 14 -3.21 1.79 18.90
CA GLU A 14 -3.13 2.56 17.65
C GLU A 14 -1.78 2.37 16.92
N MET A 15 -0.75 1.96 17.66
CA MET A 15 0.53 1.57 17.08
C MET A 15 0.50 0.17 16.47
N ALA A 16 -0.45 -0.69 16.85
CA ALA A 16 -0.52 -2.06 16.38
C ALA A 16 -0.76 -2.15 14.87
N GLY A 17 -0.05 -3.08 14.22
CA GLY A 17 -0.14 -3.32 12.78
C GLY A 17 0.66 -2.33 11.92
N LEU A 18 1.28 -1.31 12.49
CA LEU A 18 2.18 -0.41 11.77
C LEU A 18 3.51 -1.10 11.48
N HIS A 19 3.99 -1.00 10.25
CA HIS A 19 5.35 -1.37 9.91
C HIS A 19 6.27 -0.23 10.34
N ILE A 20 7.19 -0.51 11.27
CA ILE A 20 8.05 0.50 11.87
C ILE A 20 9.51 0.08 11.78
N LYS A 21 10.38 1.09 11.72
CA LYS A 21 11.82 0.98 11.89
C LYS A 21 12.19 1.72 13.16
N VAL A 22 12.95 1.05 14.01
CA VAL A 22 13.42 1.56 15.28
C VAL A 22 14.92 1.65 15.23
N THR A 23 15.45 2.85 15.49
CA THR A 23 16.89 3.08 15.68
C THR A 23 17.14 3.23 17.16
N PHE A 24 18.08 2.46 17.69
CA PHE A 24 18.49 2.53 19.09
C PHE A 24 19.73 3.40 19.24
N LYS A 25 19.91 4.01 20.41
CA LYS A 25 21.06 4.90 20.71
C LYS A 25 22.43 4.21 20.63
N ASN A 26 22.46 2.88 20.67
CA ASN A 26 23.67 2.09 20.49
C ASN A 26 24.02 1.84 19.01
N GLY A 27 23.19 2.31 18.07
CA GLY A 27 23.35 2.13 16.62
C GLY A 27 22.62 0.90 16.06
N ASP A 28 21.99 0.06 16.89
CA ASP A 28 21.20 -1.07 16.40
C ASP A 28 19.94 -0.58 15.69
N VAL A 29 19.49 -1.34 14.69
CA VAL A 29 18.28 -1.07 13.94
C VAL A 29 17.41 -2.31 13.90
N ALA A 30 16.13 -2.15 14.23
CA ALA A 30 15.11 -3.17 14.09
C ALA A 30 14.01 -2.70 13.14
N THR A 31 13.46 -3.62 12.36
CA THR A 31 12.34 -3.34 11.45
C THR A 31 11.31 -4.46 11.57
N GLY A 32 10.03 -4.10 11.69
CA GLY A 32 8.97 -5.08 11.80
C GLY A 32 7.59 -4.47 12.02
N VAL A 33 6.59 -5.33 12.00
CA VAL A 33 5.20 -4.94 12.26
C VAL A 33 4.96 -4.93 13.78
N ALA A 34 4.48 -3.80 14.28
CA ALA A 34 4.11 -3.64 15.68
C ALA A 34 2.94 -4.56 16.05
N ASP A 35 3.03 -5.21 17.19
CA ASP A 35 2.00 -6.09 17.73
C ASP A 35 0.93 -5.28 18.50
N LYS A 36 0.00 -5.98 19.16
CA LYS A 36 -1.10 -5.36 19.91
C LYS A 36 -0.67 -4.43 21.06
N ASN A 37 0.60 -4.49 21.48
CA ASN A 37 1.19 -3.64 22.50
C ASN A 37 2.09 -2.54 21.88
N GLY A 38 2.16 -2.44 20.55
CA GLY A 38 3.05 -1.52 19.87
C GLY A 38 4.50 -2.00 19.76
N ASP A 39 4.78 -3.27 20.10
CA ASP A 39 6.13 -3.84 20.12
C ASP A 39 6.43 -4.63 18.84
N ILE A 40 7.71 -4.81 18.47
CA ILE A 40 8.07 -5.73 17.38
C ILE A 40 8.14 -7.16 17.97
N LYS A 41 7.13 -7.97 17.63
CA LYS A 41 6.93 -9.33 18.16
C LYS A 41 8.21 -10.17 18.12
N SER A 42 8.48 -10.88 19.22
CA SER A 42 9.58 -11.84 19.39
C SER A 42 11.00 -11.26 19.30
N ALA A 43 11.15 -9.95 19.12
CA ALA A 43 12.45 -9.32 18.95
C ALA A 43 12.71 -8.22 19.99
N TYR A 44 11.77 -7.27 20.17
CA TYR A 44 12.04 -6.06 20.97
C TYR A 44 10.81 -5.53 21.70
N VAL A 45 11.01 -5.20 22.99
CA VAL A 45 10.04 -4.47 23.82
C VAL A 45 10.35 -2.98 23.72
N LEU A 46 9.53 -2.25 22.97
CA LEU A 46 9.69 -0.84 22.61
C LEU A 46 9.04 0.10 23.63
N THR A 47 7.91 -0.31 24.20
CA THR A 47 7.15 0.41 25.23
C THR A 47 6.91 -0.48 26.44
N LEU A 48 6.55 0.13 27.58
CA LEU A 48 6.08 -0.62 28.75
C LEU A 48 4.55 -0.62 28.88
N GLY A 49 3.87 0.24 28.10
CA GLY A 49 2.41 0.29 28.03
C GLY A 49 1.82 -0.90 27.27
N MET A 50 0.53 -1.14 27.47
CA MET A 50 -0.22 -2.18 26.77
C MET A 50 -1.59 -1.67 26.31
N GLY A 51 -2.06 -2.12 25.14
CA GLY A 51 -3.40 -1.81 24.65
C GLY A 51 -3.69 -0.31 24.61
N ASP A 52 -4.63 0.16 25.42
CA ASP A 52 -5.08 1.56 25.41
C ASP A 52 -4.12 2.51 26.18
N ASP A 53 -3.03 2.01 26.77
CA ASP A 53 -1.98 2.86 27.36
C ASP A 53 -1.30 3.70 26.27
N LEU A 54 -0.90 4.93 26.63
CA LEU A 54 -0.08 5.76 25.74
C LEU A 54 1.20 5.01 25.36
N PHE A 55 1.53 5.07 24.07
CA PHE A 55 2.78 4.54 23.56
C PHE A 55 3.93 5.48 23.96
N VAL A 56 4.79 5.00 24.85
CA VAL A 56 5.96 5.74 25.34
C VAL A 56 7.21 4.93 25.01
N PRO A 57 8.03 5.37 24.03
CA PRO A 57 9.28 4.69 23.71
C PRO A 57 10.21 4.61 24.91
N LYS A 58 10.90 3.49 25.07
CA LYS A 58 11.98 3.37 26.05
C LYS A 58 13.11 4.35 25.77
N ALA A 59 13.84 4.69 26.84
CA ALA A 59 14.89 5.70 26.82
C ALA A 59 16.11 5.35 25.94
N ASP A 60 16.30 4.08 25.59
CA ASP A 60 17.35 3.58 24.69
C ASP A 60 16.98 3.68 23.21
N ILE A 61 15.72 3.99 22.89
CA ILE A 61 15.27 4.27 21.52
C ILE A 61 15.67 5.71 21.15
N GLU A 62 16.25 5.85 19.95
CA GLU A 62 16.63 7.13 19.36
C GLU A 62 15.55 7.66 18.42
N SER A 63 15.07 6.82 17.49
CA SER A 63 13.99 7.17 16.57
C SER A 63 13.07 5.99 16.31
N ILE A 64 11.80 6.31 15.99
CA ILE A 64 10.83 5.36 15.44
C ILE A 64 10.25 6.03 14.19
N GLU A 65 10.41 5.35 13.06
CA GLU A 65 9.98 5.79 11.74
C GLU A 65 8.90 4.83 11.25
N LEU A 66 7.86 5.37 10.61
CA LEU A 66 6.96 4.56 9.79
C LEU A 66 7.75 4.04 8.60
N VAL A 67 7.64 2.75 8.35
CA VAL A 67 8.21 2.10 7.17
C VAL A 67 7.10 1.93 6.17
N ASP A 68 7.22 2.65 5.06
CA ASP A 68 6.34 2.41 3.92
C ASP A 68 6.54 0.98 3.42
N ASP A 69 5.44 0.35 3.06
CA ASP A 69 5.50 -0.92 2.36
C ASP A 69 6.20 -0.70 1.01
N PRO A 70 7.22 -1.50 0.64
CA PRO A 70 7.86 -1.34 -0.67
C PRO A 70 6.87 -1.58 -1.83
N GLU A 71 5.79 -2.33 -1.62
CA GLU A 71 4.76 -2.62 -2.62
C GLU A 71 3.56 -1.67 -2.55
N TYR A 72 3.37 -0.92 -1.46
CA TYR A 72 2.21 -0.04 -1.29
C TYR A 72 2.61 1.38 -0.89
N GLU A 73 1.91 2.37 -1.42
CA GLU A 73 1.90 3.72 -0.87
C GLU A 73 0.78 3.84 0.16
N ARG A 74 1.05 4.56 1.24
CA ARG A 74 0.07 4.87 2.28
C ARG A 74 -0.66 6.15 1.93
N ILE A 75 -1.98 6.12 2.03
CA ILE A 75 -2.86 7.26 1.80
C ILE A 75 -3.50 7.61 3.14
N ASP A 76 -3.15 8.79 3.68
CA ASP A 76 -3.66 9.26 4.97
C ASP A 76 -4.89 10.18 4.83
N ASP A 77 -5.18 10.70 3.64
CA ASP A 77 -6.40 11.45 3.35
C ASP A 77 -7.42 10.53 2.66
N ILE A 78 -8.62 10.41 3.25
CA ILE A 78 -9.68 9.54 2.71
C ILE A 78 -10.15 9.98 1.33
N HIS A 79 -10.04 11.27 1.00
CA HIS A 79 -10.47 11.83 -0.30
C HIS A 79 -9.49 11.51 -1.44
N ASP A 80 -8.27 11.08 -1.12
CA ASP A 80 -7.27 10.64 -2.10
C ASP A 80 -7.42 9.14 -2.44
N VAL A 81 -8.31 8.42 -1.76
CA VAL A 81 -8.56 6.99 -1.95
C VAL A 81 -9.34 6.74 -3.24
N CYS A 82 -9.00 5.66 -3.94
CA CYS A 82 -9.62 5.25 -5.20
C CYS A 82 -10.10 3.79 -5.12
N THR A 83 -11.03 3.43 -6.00
CA THR A 83 -11.41 2.03 -6.22
C THR A 83 -10.17 1.17 -6.50
N GLY A 84 -10.08 0.02 -5.83
CA GLY A 84 -8.93 -0.89 -5.91
C GLY A 84 -7.91 -0.73 -4.78
N ASP A 85 -7.96 0.38 -4.03
CA ASP A 85 -7.16 0.55 -2.82
C ASP A 85 -7.63 -0.38 -1.70
N ILE A 86 -6.79 -0.54 -0.69
CA ILE A 86 -7.12 -1.28 0.53
C ILE A 86 -7.43 -0.28 1.62
N PHE A 87 -8.70 -0.21 2.03
CA PHE A 87 -9.13 0.52 3.22
C PHE A 87 -8.62 -0.19 4.47
N VAL A 88 -7.98 0.54 5.37
CA VAL A 88 -7.58 0.04 6.69
C VAL A 88 -8.37 0.77 7.76
N ALA A 89 -9.16 0.00 8.51
CA ALA A 89 -9.97 0.51 9.60
C ALA A 89 -9.11 0.84 10.84
N THR A 90 -9.62 1.69 11.73
CA THR A 90 -9.02 2.01 13.04
C THR A 90 -8.82 0.80 13.95
N ASN A 91 -9.59 -0.28 13.73
CA ASN A 91 -9.40 -1.56 14.42
C ASN A 91 -8.38 -2.50 13.74
N GLY A 92 -7.75 -2.07 12.65
CA GLY A 92 -6.75 -2.81 11.88
C GLY A 92 -7.32 -3.74 10.79
N ASN A 93 -8.64 -3.88 10.68
CA ASN A 93 -9.26 -4.68 9.61
C ASN A 93 -9.01 -4.04 8.25
N ARG A 94 -8.83 -4.90 7.23
CA ARG A 94 -8.49 -4.50 5.87
C ARG A 94 -9.58 -4.93 4.89
N PHE A 95 -10.01 -4.03 4.03
CA PHE A 95 -11.06 -4.28 3.05
C PHE A 95 -10.70 -3.67 1.69
N SER A 96 -11.09 -4.31 0.60
CA SER A 96 -10.90 -3.75 -0.75
C SER A 96 -11.95 -2.68 -1.03
N VAL A 97 -11.52 -1.48 -1.44
CA VAL A 97 -12.42 -0.40 -1.85
C VAL A 97 -12.99 -0.74 -3.23
N VAL A 98 -14.31 -0.70 -3.36
CA VAL A 98 -15.02 -0.99 -4.63
C VAL A 98 -15.75 0.21 -5.21
N ALA A 99 -16.15 1.16 -4.37
CA ALA A 99 -16.68 2.44 -4.82
C ALA A 99 -16.21 3.57 -3.91
N VAL A 100 -16.15 4.76 -4.48
CA VAL A 100 -15.86 6.02 -3.80
C VAL A 100 -17.03 6.95 -4.11
N ASP A 101 -17.57 7.57 -3.07
CA ASP A 101 -18.56 8.65 -3.17
C ASP A 101 -17.82 9.97 -2.96
N ASP A 102 -18.12 10.95 -3.80
CA ASP A 102 -17.58 12.31 -3.71
C ASP A 102 -18.59 13.29 -3.08
N ASP A 103 -19.76 12.80 -2.67
CA ASP A 103 -20.77 13.61 -2.00
C ASP A 103 -20.54 13.71 -0.47
N ASP A 104 -20.29 14.94 0.00
CA ASP A 104 -20.14 15.29 1.41
C ASP A 104 -21.48 15.19 2.20
N GLU A 105 -22.60 14.84 1.55
CA GLU A 105 -23.91 14.69 2.18
C GLU A 105 -23.99 13.55 3.21
N THR A 106 -23.08 12.56 3.15
CA THR A 106 -23.03 11.45 4.09
C THR A 106 -21.64 11.29 4.73
N ASP A 107 -21.57 10.85 5.99
CA ASP A 107 -20.30 10.57 6.69
C ASP A 107 -19.65 9.25 6.21
N CYS A 108 -19.90 8.83 4.96
CA CYS A 108 -19.49 7.56 4.38
C CYS A 108 -18.94 7.77 2.95
N THR A 109 -17.63 8.00 2.83
CA THR A 109 -16.97 8.27 1.53
C THR A 109 -16.67 7.00 0.73
N LEU A 110 -16.52 5.84 1.38
CA LEU A 110 -15.97 4.64 0.73
C LEU A 110 -16.87 3.41 0.91
N ALA A 111 -17.16 2.71 -0.17
CA ALA A 111 -17.75 1.38 -0.12
C ALA A 111 -16.66 0.31 -0.21
N VAL A 112 -16.68 -0.64 0.72
CA VAL A 112 -15.68 -1.71 0.81
C VAL A 112 -16.30 -3.09 0.68
N MET A 113 -15.55 -4.02 0.09
CA MET A 113 -15.95 -5.43 0.00
C MET A 113 -15.85 -6.10 1.36
N VAL A 114 -16.97 -6.65 1.81
CA VAL A 114 -17.04 -7.44 3.03
C VAL A 114 -17.31 -8.88 2.61
N GLN A 115 -16.41 -9.79 2.95
CA GLN A 115 -16.66 -11.22 2.74
C GLN A 115 -17.84 -11.65 3.61
N ALA A 116 -18.99 -11.83 2.98
CA ALA A 116 -20.21 -12.36 3.56
C ALA A 116 -20.63 -13.65 2.84
N GLU A 117 -21.64 -14.34 3.35
CA GLU A 117 -22.23 -15.51 2.66
C GLU A 117 -22.79 -15.14 1.27
N ILE A 118 -23.07 -13.86 1.05
CA ILE A 118 -23.54 -13.30 -0.21
C ILE A 118 -22.33 -12.85 -1.05
N PRO A 119 -22.13 -13.40 -2.27
CA PRO A 119 -21.13 -12.90 -3.20
C PRO A 119 -21.38 -11.42 -3.51
N ASP A 120 -20.29 -10.65 -3.65
CA ASP A 120 -20.32 -9.23 -4.04
C ASP A 120 -21.02 -8.27 -3.04
N PHE A 121 -21.18 -8.71 -1.80
CA PHE A 121 -21.65 -7.84 -0.72
C PHE A 121 -20.60 -6.76 -0.38
N HIS A 122 -21.05 -5.51 -0.37
CA HIS A 122 -20.25 -4.35 0.00
C HIS A 122 -21.03 -3.48 0.98
N ASP A 123 -20.30 -2.74 1.81
CA ASP A 123 -20.88 -1.83 2.80
C ASP A 123 -20.20 -0.47 2.72
N TRP A 124 -20.97 0.58 3.00
CA TRP A 124 -20.49 1.95 3.06
C TRP A 124 -19.88 2.23 4.43
N MET A 125 -18.60 2.55 4.45
CA MET A 125 -17.83 2.72 5.67
C MET A 125 -17.89 4.15 6.16
N PHE A 126 -18.26 4.33 7.43
CA PHE A 126 -18.14 5.62 8.09
C PHE A 126 -16.69 6.14 8.07
N ASN A 127 -16.53 7.42 7.79
CA ASN A 127 -15.23 8.10 7.73
C ASN A 127 -14.50 8.03 9.08
N SER A 128 -15.24 8.05 10.19
CA SER A 128 -14.70 7.84 11.54
C SER A 128 -13.99 6.49 11.76
N ASN A 129 -14.23 5.49 10.90
CA ASN A 129 -13.53 4.21 10.94
C ASN A 129 -12.24 4.20 10.11
N PHE A 130 -11.97 5.23 9.30
CA PHE A 130 -10.78 5.29 8.45
C PHE A 130 -9.53 5.56 9.30
N ALA A 131 -8.52 4.70 9.17
CA ALA A 131 -7.19 4.96 9.72
C ALA A 131 -6.20 5.40 8.63
N TYR A 132 -6.25 4.73 7.48
CA TYR A 132 -5.48 4.99 6.27
C TYR A 132 -5.94 4.04 5.15
N ALA A 133 -5.49 4.28 3.93
CA ALA A 133 -5.55 3.30 2.85
C ALA A 133 -4.16 2.92 2.35
N LEU A 134 -4.09 1.80 1.64
CA LEU A 134 -2.90 1.32 0.94
C LEU A 134 -3.22 1.20 -0.54
N ARG A 135 -2.51 1.96 -1.38
CA ARG A 135 -2.55 1.81 -2.83
C ARG A 135 -1.33 1.02 -3.27
N ARG A 136 -1.53 0.01 -4.11
CA ARG A 136 -0.40 -0.76 -4.63
C ARG A 136 0.43 0.12 -5.55
N LYS A 137 1.73 0.23 -5.29
CA LYS A 137 2.66 0.93 -6.18
C LYS A 137 2.63 0.26 -7.55
N PRO A 138 2.46 1.02 -8.65
CA PRO A 138 2.43 0.45 -9.98
C PRO A 138 3.76 -0.26 -10.24
N LYS A 139 3.70 -1.57 -10.50
CA LYS A 139 4.88 -2.33 -10.90
C LYS A 139 5.11 -2.07 -12.38
N LEU A 140 6.14 -1.32 -12.71
CA LEU A 140 6.46 -0.96 -14.09
C LEU A 140 7.59 -1.84 -14.66
N PRO A 141 7.68 -1.97 -15.99
CA PRO A 141 8.85 -2.57 -16.62
C PRO A 141 10.12 -1.83 -16.19
N ASN A 142 11.11 -2.57 -15.72
CA ASN A 142 12.36 -2.00 -15.18
C ASN A 142 13.65 -2.61 -15.76
N HIS A 143 13.52 -3.50 -16.73
CA HIS A 143 14.62 -4.05 -17.51
C HIS A 143 14.11 -4.48 -18.89
N ASP A 144 15.04 -4.52 -19.85
CA ASP A 144 14.76 -4.95 -21.22
C ASP A 144 14.14 -6.36 -21.24
N GLY A 145 13.10 -6.54 -22.05
CA GLY A 145 12.40 -7.81 -22.15
C GLY A 145 10.92 -7.68 -22.47
N LEU A 146 10.22 -8.81 -22.43
CA LEU A 146 8.78 -8.89 -22.60
C LEU A 146 8.08 -8.85 -21.25
N TRP A 147 7.03 -8.05 -21.17
CA TRP A 147 6.23 -7.83 -19.99
C TRP A 147 4.75 -8.04 -20.31
N LEU A 148 4.00 -8.56 -19.34
CA LEU A 148 2.55 -8.66 -19.38
C LEU A 148 1.97 -7.59 -18.44
N ASP A 149 0.99 -6.84 -18.92
CA ASP A 149 0.27 -5.85 -18.11
C ASP A 149 -0.86 -6.49 -17.29
N LYS A 150 -1.70 -5.66 -16.65
CA LYS A 150 -2.81 -6.12 -15.80
C LYS A 150 -3.89 -6.92 -16.56
N ASP A 151 -4.00 -6.71 -17.87
CA ASP A 151 -4.99 -7.33 -18.76
C ASP A 151 -4.32 -8.41 -19.65
N ASP A 152 -3.10 -8.84 -19.30
CA ASP A 152 -2.29 -9.82 -20.03
C ASP A 152 -1.88 -9.40 -21.44
N ASN A 153 -1.91 -8.10 -21.75
CA ASN A 153 -1.35 -7.60 -22.99
C ASN A 153 0.18 -7.62 -22.92
N THR A 154 0.83 -7.89 -24.05
CA THR A 154 2.29 -7.99 -24.13
C THR A 154 2.91 -6.65 -24.49
N TRP A 155 3.88 -6.23 -23.69
CA TRP A 155 4.70 -5.04 -23.90
C TRP A 155 6.16 -5.43 -24.05
N THR A 156 6.89 -4.69 -24.88
CA THR A 156 8.34 -4.80 -25.02
C THR A 156 8.98 -3.60 -24.33
N MET A 157 9.89 -3.84 -23.40
CA MET A 157 10.79 -2.83 -22.86
C MET A 157 12.15 -2.96 -23.52
N ARG A 158 12.70 -1.84 -23.97
CA ARG A 158 14.05 -1.77 -24.56
C ARG A 158 14.60 -0.35 -24.44
N ASP A 159 15.89 -0.23 -24.12
CA ASP A 159 16.62 1.03 -24.14
C ASP A 159 15.93 2.13 -23.30
N GLY A 160 15.34 1.73 -22.16
CA GLY A 160 14.63 2.62 -21.23
C GLY A 160 13.24 3.08 -21.70
N SER A 161 12.71 2.55 -22.80
CA SER A 161 11.36 2.84 -23.30
C SER A 161 10.53 1.57 -23.39
N VAL A 162 9.20 1.71 -23.41
CA VAL A 162 8.26 0.59 -23.47
C VAL A 162 7.22 0.77 -24.59
N GLN A 163 6.86 -0.30 -25.27
CA GLN A 163 5.87 -0.31 -26.35
C GLN A 163 4.90 -1.49 -26.18
N MET A 164 3.60 -1.21 -26.26
CA MET A 164 2.59 -2.26 -26.36
C MET A 164 2.78 -2.99 -27.68
N THR A 165 3.01 -4.30 -27.62
CA THR A 165 3.35 -5.15 -28.77
C THR A 165 2.20 -6.06 -29.19
N CYS A 166 1.39 -6.54 -28.25
CA CYS A 166 0.21 -7.38 -28.52
C CYS A 166 -0.91 -7.08 -27.55
N ILE A 167 -2.14 -6.91 -28.04
CA ILE A 167 -3.36 -6.80 -27.24
C ILE A 167 -4.04 -8.16 -27.23
N GLY A 168 -4.21 -8.76 -26.05
CA GLY A 168 -4.61 -10.17 -25.93
C GLY A 168 -3.62 -11.13 -26.62
N ALA A 169 -4.12 -12.26 -27.11
CA ALA A 169 -3.29 -13.29 -27.75
C ALA A 169 -2.98 -13.03 -29.23
N ASP A 170 -3.78 -12.20 -29.91
CA ASP A 170 -3.85 -12.23 -31.38
C ASP A 170 -3.73 -10.86 -32.08
N ASP A 171 -3.81 -9.73 -31.37
CA ASP A 171 -3.75 -8.38 -31.98
C ASP A 171 -2.36 -7.74 -31.83
N TRP A 172 -1.48 -8.05 -32.78
CA TRP A 172 -0.10 -7.58 -32.80
C TRP A 172 0.02 -6.17 -33.40
N CYS A 173 0.62 -5.24 -32.66
CA CYS A 173 0.67 -3.82 -32.99
C CYS A 173 2.08 -3.21 -32.83
N PHE A 174 2.95 -3.41 -33.82
CA PHE A 174 4.34 -2.91 -33.79
C PHE A 174 4.51 -1.42 -34.19
N THR A 175 3.44 -0.75 -34.61
CA THR A 175 3.48 0.65 -35.05
C THR A 175 3.12 1.66 -33.96
N ARG A 176 2.80 1.20 -32.74
CA ARG A 176 2.48 2.09 -31.62
C ARG A 176 3.69 2.90 -31.15
N ALA A 177 3.42 4.04 -30.52
CA ALA A 177 4.48 4.85 -29.94
C ALA A 177 5.23 4.09 -28.83
N TRP A 178 6.52 4.37 -28.71
CA TRP A 178 7.29 4.03 -27.52
C TRP A 178 7.01 5.09 -26.45
N PHE A 179 6.83 4.63 -25.22
CA PHE A 179 6.52 5.45 -24.06
C PHE A 179 7.66 5.38 -23.05
N SER A 180 7.82 6.44 -22.26
CA SER A 180 8.57 6.35 -21.01
C SER A 180 7.83 5.39 -20.05
N PRO A 181 8.55 4.59 -19.22
CA PRO A 181 7.90 3.66 -18.28
C PRO A 181 6.94 4.33 -17.28
N ASP A 182 7.15 5.61 -16.98
CA ASP A 182 6.33 6.43 -16.08
C ASP A 182 5.21 7.22 -16.79
N SER A 183 4.98 6.97 -18.10
CA SER A 183 3.91 7.65 -18.81
C SER A 183 2.53 7.20 -18.33
N VAL A 184 1.52 8.07 -18.43
CA VAL A 184 0.14 7.79 -18.03
C VAL A 184 -0.40 6.52 -18.69
N GLN A 185 -0.05 6.26 -19.95
CA GLN A 185 -0.46 5.05 -20.68
C GLN A 185 0.09 3.77 -20.03
N VAL A 186 1.35 3.82 -19.56
CA VAL A 186 2.00 2.67 -18.92
C VAL A 186 1.49 2.51 -17.49
N LEU A 187 1.36 3.61 -16.74
CA LEU A 187 0.79 3.60 -15.39
C LEU A 187 -0.61 2.97 -15.35
N ASN A 188 -1.48 3.31 -16.30
CA ASN A 188 -2.83 2.75 -16.40
C ASN A 188 -2.87 1.25 -16.78
N ALA A 189 -1.78 0.71 -17.31
CA ALA A 189 -1.65 -0.70 -17.65
C ALA A 189 -1.04 -1.53 -16.50
N ALA A 190 -0.43 -0.89 -15.51
CA ALA A 190 0.17 -1.57 -14.36
C ALA A 190 -0.88 -2.33 -13.51
N PRO A 191 -0.48 -3.37 -12.74
CA PRO A 191 0.88 -3.85 -12.56
C PRO A 191 1.38 -4.76 -13.70
N PHE A 192 2.65 -4.61 -14.03
CA PHE A 192 3.34 -5.45 -15.00
C PHE A 192 4.06 -6.62 -14.33
N ARG A 193 4.22 -7.71 -15.09
CA ARG A 193 5.03 -8.87 -14.74
C ARG A 193 5.88 -9.34 -15.92
N PRO A 194 7.08 -9.89 -15.71
CA PRO A 194 7.85 -10.46 -16.82
C PRO A 194 7.03 -11.56 -17.52
N ALA A 195 6.98 -11.52 -18.85
CA ALA A 195 6.47 -12.64 -19.62
C ALA A 195 7.44 -13.80 -19.41
N LYS A 196 6.95 -14.94 -18.90
CA LYS A 196 7.80 -16.12 -18.70
C LYS A 196 8.48 -16.46 -20.02
N VAL A 197 9.81 -16.51 -20.01
CA VAL A 197 10.58 -17.11 -21.11
C VAL A 197 10.21 -18.59 -21.12
N VAL A 198 9.54 -19.06 -22.16
CA VAL A 198 9.47 -20.49 -22.43
C VAL A 198 10.87 -20.86 -22.89
N GLU A 199 11.67 -21.49 -22.02
CA GLU A 199 12.90 -22.14 -22.45
C GLU A 199 12.50 -23.19 -23.49
N ALA A 200 13.04 -23.05 -24.71
CA ALA A 200 12.82 -23.96 -25.82
C ALA A 200 13.75 -25.17 -25.72
#